data_AF-A0A0B7BCH4-F1
#
_entry.id   AF-A0A0B7BCH4-F1
#
_cell.length_a   1.000
_cell.length_b   1.000
_cell.length_c   1.000
_cell.angle_alpha   90.00
_cell.angle_beta   90.00
_cell.angle_gamma   90.00
#
_symmetry.space_group_name_H-M   'P 1'
#
loop_
_entity.id
_entity.type
_entity.pdbx_description
1 polymer ?
#
loop_
_entity_poly.entity_id
_entity_poly.type
_entity_poly.pdbx_seq_one_letter_code
_entity_poly.pdbx_strand_id
1 'polypeptide(L)'
;LISLHNQGQQPLKTFHFGGDEVGRGAWVNSSVCQTLKASGGLEGESFRWYFFKRVSDLAANKSLSVSAWEDGLMHDGNVPFNLSTSPTSDTIVYAWDNVFDSGTLSRTYRFANQGYKVVLAHATHLYLDHPYEPDPEERGTYWATRFTDTKKIFSYNAVSYYDNTLTHESGAPVTADELCGPANDSCPHLELSENIIGIQGSLFTETTRTTDHLYYNLFPKVIALAERAWHKASWESLPAGEQRDKQLHNDWSSFCRAVGYRELPRLDKINVTYRVPPPGAVISYGRLLTTPLYPGLVVQYSFDAGNTWEDAHGAVSVSDYKYIIWLRTRTPDSQRFSRVVVLDPPPSVLITIQPTIDYIASNMDVNYTVVDNFNKYGDDLFKVDFV
;
A
#
# COMPACT_ATOMS: atom_id res chain seq x y z
N LEU A 1 8.64 -0.22 -32.54
CA LEU A 1 8.25 -1.09 -31.41
C LEU A 1 8.09 -2.55 -31.82
N ILE A 2 7.07 -2.92 -32.63
CA ILE A 2 6.84 -4.32 -33.05
C ILE A 2 8.11 -4.99 -33.60
N SER A 3 8.84 -4.32 -34.50
CA SER A 3 10.08 -4.86 -35.05
C SER A 3 11.16 -5.12 -33.98
N LEU A 4 11.29 -4.25 -32.98
CA LEU A 4 12.23 -4.43 -31.86
C LEU A 4 11.85 -5.64 -31.00
N HIS A 5 10.56 -5.81 -30.72
CA HIS A 5 10.03 -6.97 -30.00
C HIS A 5 10.31 -8.30 -30.72
N ASN A 6 10.15 -8.31 -32.05
CA ASN A 6 10.46 -9.50 -32.86
C ASN A 6 11.96 -9.80 -32.87
N GLN A 7 12.81 -8.77 -32.94
CA GLN A 7 14.27 -8.94 -32.84
C GLN A 7 14.68 -9.51 -31.48
N GLY A 8 14.01 -9.09 -30.40
CA GLY A 8 14.20 -9.61 -29.04
C GLY A 8 13.50 -10.94 -28.75
N GLN A 9 12.88 -11.59 -29.74
CA GLN A 9 12.13 -12.86 -29.59
C GLN A 9 11.02 -12.81 -28.53
N GLN A 10 10.45 -11.64 -28.29
CA GLN A 10 9.32 -11.45 -27.38
C GLN A 10 8.25 -10.61 -28.11
N PRO A 11 7.39 -11.23 -28.93
CA PRO A 11 6.40 -10.52 -29.74
C PRO A 11 5.52 -9.58 -28.90
N LEU A 12 5.34 -8.36 -29.38
CA LEU A 12 4.40 -7.41 -28.78
C LEU A 12 2.99 -7.98 -28.95
N LYS A 13 2.24 -8.12 -27.85
CA LYS A 13 0.85 -8.60 -27.86
C LYS A 13 -0.15 -7.51 -27.54
N THR A 14 0.27 -6.55 -26.71
CA THR A 14 -0.59 -5.47 -26.21
C THR A 14 0.13 -4.15 -26.40
N PHE A 15 -0.58 -3.15 -26.90
CA PHE A 15 -0.10 -1.77 -26.97
C PHE A 15 -0.82 -0.93 -25.91
N HIS A 16 -0.06 -0.46 -24.91
CA HIS A 16 -0.57 0.47 -23.90
C HIS A 16 -0.46 1.91 -24.43
N PHE A 17 -1.59 2.61 -24.61
CA PHE A 17 -1.57 3.97 -25.16
C PHE A 17 -1.56 5.08 -24.11
N GLY A 18 -1.65 4.73 -22.82
CA GLY A 18 -1.73 5.69 -21.71
C GLY A 18 -3.18 6.10 -21.49
N GLY A 19 -3.54 7.31 -21.91
CA GLY A 19 -4.91 7.82 -21.88
C GLY A 19 -5.33 8.51 -20.58
N ASP A 20 -4.44 8.56 -19.61
CA ASP A 20 -4.60 9.18 -18.30
C ASP A 20 -4.68 10.71 -18.35
N GLU A 21 -5.45 11.27 -17.43
CA GLU A 21 -5.49 12.67 -17.00
C GLU A 21 -5.67 13.70 -18.12
N VAL A 22 -6.39 13.35 -19.19
CA VAL A 22 -6.69 14.29 -20.28
C VAL A 22 -7.58 15.42 -19.76
N GLY A 23 -6.96 16.57 -19.49
CA GLY A 23 -7.59 17.73 -18.87
C GLY A 23 -8.85 18.24 -19.58
N ARG A 24 -9.84 18.68 -18.79
CA ARG A 24 -11.03 19.34 -19.34
C ARG A 24 -10.62 20.56 -20.15
N GLY A 25 -11.12 20.64 -21.37
CA GLY A 25 -10.85 21.77 -22.24
C GLY A 25 -9.57 21.67 -23.09
N ALA A 26 -8.84 20.54 -23.06
CA ALA A 26 -7.56 20.38 -23.78
C ALA A 26 -7.60 20.79 -25.27
N TRP A 27 -8.76 20.67 -25.93
CA TRP A 27 -8.91 20.92 -27.37
C TRP A 27 -9.88 22.03 -27.75
N VAL A 28 -10.41 22.81 -26.80
CA VAL A 28 -11.50 23.78 -27.08
C VAL A 28 -11.13 24.83 -28.11
N ASN A 29 -9.85 25.22 -28.14
CA ASN A 29 -9.32 26.23 -29.07
C ASN A 29 -8.63 25.64 -30.29
N SER A 30 -8.69 24.32 -30.50
CA SER A 30 -8.11 23.69 -31.68
C SER A 30 -9.08 23.81 -32.86
N SER A 31 -8.70 24.61 -33.87
CA SER A 31 -9.47 24.75 -35.11
C SER A 31 -9.67 23.40 -35.83
N VAL A 32 -8.66 22.53 -35.82
CA VAL A 32 -8.75 21.18 -36.40
C VAL A 32 -9.78 20.32 -35.66
N CYS A 33 -9.81 20.37 -34.32
CA CYS A 33 -10.80 19.64 -33.54
C CYS A 33 -12.22 20.20 -33.74
N GLN A 34 -12.35 21.52 -33.89
CA GLN A 34 -13.62 22.16 -34.22
C GLN A 34 -14.12 21.72 -35.61
N THR A 35 -13.24 21.68 -36.62
CA THR A 35 -13.58 21.17 -37.95
C THR A 35 -13.98 19.69 -37.91
N LEU A 36 -13.23 18.85 -37.20
CA LEU A 36 -13.54 17.42 -37.05
C LEU A 36 -14.91 17.20 -36.40
N LYS A 37 -15.23 17.99 -35.37
CA LYS A 37 -16.55 17.94 -34.71
C LYS A 37 -17.64 18.42 -35.66
N ALA A 38 -17.43 19.53 -36.36
CA ALA A 38 -18.39 20.12 -37.30
C ALA A 38 -18.67 19.22 -38.51
N SER A 39 -17.68 18.44 -38.96
CA SER A 39 -17.85 17.47 -40.05
C SER A 39 -18.56 16.18 -39.63
N GLY A 40 -18.95 16.04 -38.35
CA GLY A 40 -19.53 14.82 -37.81
C GLY A 40 -18.53 13.69 -37.59
N GLY A 41 -17.22 13.95 -37.69
CA GLY A 41 -16.18 12.91 -37.61
C GLY A 41 -16.02 12.23 -36.25
N LEU A 42 -16.70 12.75 -35.21
CA LEU A 42 -16.78 12.11 -33.90
C LEU A 42 -17.95 11.13 -33.77
N GLU A 43 -18.85 11.05 -34.75
CA GLU A 43 -20.02 10.15 -34.71
C GLU A 43 -20.93 10.37 -33.48
N GLY A 44 -20.97 11.60 -32.94
CA GLY A 44 -21.75 11.93 -31.74
C GLY A 44 -21.04 11.66 -30.42
N GLU A 45 -19.82 11.14 -30.46
CA GLU A 45 -19.05 10.72 -29.28
C GLU A 45 -18.00 11.76 -28.84
N SER A 46 -17.30 11.46 -27.74
CA SER A 46 -16.23 12.31 -27.23
C SER A 46 -14.92 12.20 -28.05
N PHE A 47 -14.06 13.21 -27.95
CA PHE A 47 -12.70 13.14 -28.54
C PHE A 47 -11.86 12.00 -27.95
N ARG A 48 -12.10 11.62 -26.68
CA ARG A 48 -11.44 10.47 -26.05
C ARG A 48 -11.86 9.17 -26.73
N TRP A 49 -13.17 8.99 -26.94
CA TRP A 49 -13.69 7.84 -27.69
C TRP A 49 -13.13 7.80 -29.10
N TYR A 50 -13.16 8.92 -29.81
CA TYR A 50 -12.61 9.02 -31.17
C TYR A 50 -11.13 8.59 -31.21
N PHE A 51 -10.33 9.05 -30.25
CA PHE A 51 -8.92 8.67 -30.16
C PHE A 51 -8.75 7.18 -29.83
N PHE A 52 -9.50 6.67 -28.85
CA PHE A 52 -9.52 5.25 -28.49
C PHE A 52 -9.85 4.38 -29.71
N LYS A 53 -10.96 4.64 -30.41
CA LYS A 53 -11.38 3.89 -31.61
C LYS A 53 -10.26 3.85 -32.65
N ARG A 54 -9.63 4.99 -32.94
CA ARG A 54 -8.51 5.06 -33.89
C ARG A 54 -7.29 4.27 -33.46
N VAL A 55 -6.90 4.35 -32.18
CA VAL A 55 -5.76 3.57 -31.66
C VAL A 55 -6.07 2.08 -31.68
N SER A 56 -7.30 1.70 -31.30
CA SER A 56 -7.78 0.32 -31.34
C SER A 56 -7.80 -0.23 -32.77
N ASP A 57 -8.24 0.54 -33.77
CA ASP A 57 -8.20 0.15 -35.19
C ASP A 57 -6.74 -0.09 -35.65
N LEU A 58 -5.82 0.80 -35.25
CA LEU A 58 -4.39 0.65 -35.57
C LEU A 58 -3.79 -0.60 -34.90
N ALA A 59 -4.14 -0.86 -33.65
CA ALA A 59 -3.70 -2.04 -32.91
C ALA A 59 -4.25 -3.34 -33.51
N ALA A 60 -5.55 -3.38 -33.83
CA ALA A 60 -6.21 -4.53 -34.46
C ALA A 60 -5.59 -4.87 -35.83
N ASN A 61 -5.29 -3.86 -36.65
CA ASN A 61 -4.58 -4.03 -37.93
C ASN A 61 -3.14 -4.57 -37.78
N LYS A 62 -2.61 -4.61 -36.56
CA LYS A 62 -1.32 -5.20 -36.21
C LYS A 62 -1.46 -6.46 -35.34
N SER A 63 -2.68 -6.97 -35.18
CA SER A 63 -3.01 -8.12 -34.32
C SER A 63 -2.56 -7.91 -32.87
N LEU A 64 -2.70 -6.68 -32.38
CA LEU A 64 -2.41 -6.29 -31.01
C LEU A 64 -3.71 -6.01 -30.25
N SER A 65 -3.75 -6.40 -28.97
CA SER A 65 -4.71 -5.87 -28.01
C SER A 65 -4.33 -4.44 -27.63
N VAL A 66 -5.30 -3.69 -27.13
CA VAL A 66 -5.07 -2.33 -26.62
C VAL A 66 -5.16 -2.31 -25.09
N SER A 67 -4.36 -1.45 -24.46
CA SER A 67 -4.49 -1.18 -23.04
C SER A 67 -4.34 0.30 -22.68
N ALA A 68 -4.94 0.68 -21.55
CA ALA A 68 -4.95 2.06 -21.09
C ALA A 68 -5.13 2.17 -19.57
N TRP A 69 -4.81 3.34 -19.03
CA TRP A 69 -5.31 3.77 -17.72
C TRP A 69 -6.82 3.98 -17.78
N GLU A 70 -7.50 3.68 -16.67
CA GLU A 70 -8.96 3.58 -16.62
C GLU A 70 -9.74 4.82 -17.09
N ASP A 71 -9.26 6.02 -16.79
CA ASP A 71 -9.94 7.27 -17.08
C ASP A 71 -9.88 7.65 -18.57
N GLY A 72 -8.90 7.10 -19.30
CA GLY A 72 -8.82 7.14 -20.75
C GLY A 72 -9.89 6.31 -21.45
N LEU A 73 -10.57 5.42 -20.73
CA LEU A 73 -11.61 4.52 -21.22
C LEU A 73 -13.01 4.86 -20.67
N MET A 74 -13.18 6.06 -20.09
CA MET A 74 -14.46 6.56 -19.57
C MET A 74 -15.27 7.30 -20.64
N HIS A 75 -16.54 6.93 -20.78
CA HIS A 75 -17.53 7.70 -21.52
C HIS A 75 -17.94 8.95 -20.74
N ASP A 76 -18.47 8.76 -19.53
CA ASP A 76 -18.87 9.86 -18.63
C ASP A 76 -18.83 9.40 -17.17
N GLY A 77 -18.32 10.23 -16.27
CA GLY A 77 -18.17 9.92 -14.85
C GLY A 77 -17.44 8.59 -14.60
N ASN A 78 -18.18 7.60 -14.08
CA ASN A 78 -17.72 6.24 -13.81
C ASN A 78 -18.28 5.20 -14.80
N VAL A 79 -18.79 5.65 -15.95
CA VAL A 79 -19.33 4.79 -16.99
C VAL A 79 -18.24 4.54 -18.03
N PRO A 80 -17.73 3.30 -18.17
CA PRO A 80 -16.78 2.97 -19.21
C PRO A 80 -17.40 3.04 -20.60
N PHE A 81 -16.55 3.11 -21.63
CA PHE A 81 -17.02 2.96 -23.00
C PHE A 81 -17.64 1.58 -23.25
N ASN A 82 -18.59 1.50 -24.17
CA ASN A 82 -19.17 0.23 -24.58
C ASN A 82 -18.26 -0.48 -25.59
N LEU A 83 -17.80 -1.68 -25.26
CA LEU A 83 -16.90 -2.47 -26.11
C LEU A 83 -17.58 -3.18 -27.28
N SER A 84 -18.92 -3.17 -27.39
CA SER A 84 -19.64 -3.84 -28.49
C SER A 84 -19.22 -3.36 -29.89
N THR A 85 -18.66 -2.15 -29.96
CA THR A 85 -18.15 -1.53 -31.19
C THR A 85 -16.61 -1.45 -31.24
N SER A 86 -15.91 -2.08 -30.30
CA SER A 86 -14.45 -2.10 -30.26
C SER A 86 -13.87 -3.02 -31.34
N PRO A 87 -12.86 -2.59 -32.10
CA PRO A 87 -12.24 -3.39 -33.16
C PRO A 87 -11.24 -4.43 -32.62
N THR A 88 -10.86 -4.35 -31.34
CA THR A 88 -9.90 -5.26 -30.69
C THR A 88 -10.62 -6.35 -29.90
N SER A 89 -10.09 -7.58 -29.91
CA SER A 89 -10.69 -8.72 -29.18
C SER A 89 -10.66 -8.56 -27.66
N ASP A 90 -9.58 -7.97 -27.12
CA ASP A 90 -9.43 -7.65 -25.70
C ASP A 90 -9.03 -6.19 -25.55
N THR A 91 -9.71 -5.48 -24.64
CA THR A 91 -9.30 -4.18 -24.14
C THR A 91 -8.91 -4.33 -22.68
N ILE A 92 -7.64 -4.08 -22.37
CA ILE A 92 -7.10 -4.22 -21.02
C ILE A 92 -7.11 -2.85 -20.35
N VAL A 93 -7.61 -2.78 -19.12
CA VAL A 93 -7.67 -1.55 -18.34
C VAL A 93 -6.83 -1.69 -17.08
N TYR A 94 -6.04 -0.66 -16.79
CA TYR A 94 -5.30 -0.52 -15.54
C TYR A 94 -6.10 0.38 -14.61
N ALA A 95 -6.82 -0.25 -13.68
CA ALA A 95 -7.64 0.44 -12.69
C ALA A 95 -6.74 0.99 -11.58
N TRP A 96 -6.51 2.31 -11.60
CA TRP A 96 -5.50 2.95 -10.75
C TRP A 96 -6.08 3.85 -9.67
N ASP A 97 -7.16 4.58 -9.96
CA ASP A 97 -7.73 5.52 -9.00
C ASP A 97 -8.70 4.79 -8.06
N ASN A 98 -8.24 4.55 -6.84
CA ASN A 98 -9.04 4.01 -5.76
C ASN A 98 -8.99 4.92 -4.51
N VAL A 99 -8.74 6.22 -4.70
CA VAL A 99 -8.84 7.21 -3.64
C VAL A 99 -10.33 7.35 -3.30
N PHE A 100 -10.70 7.22 -2.02
CA PHE A 100 -12.12 7.25 -1.64
C PHE A 100 -12.78 8.57 -2.04
N ASP A 101 -12.11 9.69 -1.73
CA ASP A 101 -12.64 11.04 -1.94
C ASP A 101 -12.71 11.46 -3.43
N SER A 102 -12.06 10.72 -4.34
CA SER A 102 -12.18 10.96 -5.79
C SER A 102 -13.50 10.44 -6.37
N GLY A 103 -14.21 9.56 -5.63
CA GLY A 103 -15.50 9.00 -6.03
C GLY A 103 -15.41 8.00 -7.20
N THR A 104 -14.23 7.47 -7.49
CA THR A 104 -13.98 6.59 -8.67
C THR A 104 -14.03 5.10 -8.35
N LEU A 105 -14.08 4.71 -7.07
CA LEU A 105 -13.93 3.33 -6.61
C LEU A 105 -14.65 2.31 -7.48
N SER A 106 -15.94 2.56 -7.77
CA SER A 106 -16.80 1.66 -8.55
C SER A 106 -16.28 1.25 -9.93
N ARG A 107 -15.33 1.99 -10.52
CA ARG A 107 -14.82 1.76 -11.88
C ARG A 107 -14.25 0.36 -12.06
N THR A 108 -13.48 -0.15 -11.10
CA THR A 108 -12.81 -1.47 -11.20
C THR A 108 -13.81 -2.58 -11.58
N TYR A 109 -14.91 -2.71 -10.84
CA TYR A 109 -15.93 -3.73 -11.12
C TYR A 109 -16.84 -3.36 -12.29
N ARG A 110 -17.10 -2.07 -12.55
CA ARG A 110 -17.85 -1.66 -13.75
C ARG A 110 -17.13 -2.07 -15.03
N PHE A 111 -15.80 -1.93 -15.08
CA PHE A 111 -15.00 -2.42 -16.20
C PHE A 111 -15.09 -3.94 -16.35
N ALA A 112 -14.86 -4.68 -15.27
CA ALA A 112 -14.91 -6.14 -15.30
C ALA A 112 -16.28 -6.64 -15.78
N ASN A 113 -17.37 -6.09 -15.25
CA ASN A 113 -18.74 -6.48 -15.62
C ASN A 113 -19.11 -6.05 -17.06
N GLN A 114 -18.38 -5.10 -17.66
CA GLN A 114 -18.55 -4.70 -19.07
C GLN A 114 -17.62 -5.46 -20.03
N GLY A 115 -16.90 -6.48 -19.56
CA GLY A 115 -16.08 -7.36 -20.41
C GLY A 115 -14.65 -6.89 -20.63
N TYR A 116 -14.22 -5.79 -20.01
CA TYR A 116 -12.81 -5.37 -20.04
C TYR A 116 -11.95 -6.35 -19.24
N LYS A 117 -10.70 -6.53 -19.66
CA LYS A 117 -9.72 -7.25 -18.84
C LYS A 117 -9.06 -6.26 -17.88
N VAL A 118 -9.29 -6.42 -16.59
CA VAL A 118 -8.87 -5.47 -15.56
C VAL A 118 -7.57 -5.93 -14.92
N VAL A 119 -6.59 -5.03 -14.89
CA VAL A 119 -5.39 -5.11 -14.06
C VAL A 119 -5.58 -4.17 -12.87
N LEU A 120 -5.46 -4.71 -11.67
CA LEU A 120 -5.52 -3.95 -10.43
C LEU A 120 -4.21 -3.17 -10.25
N ALA A 121 -4.27 -1.84 -10.32
CA ALA A 121 -3.13 -0.93 -10.23
C ALA A 121 -3.38 0.20 -9.20
N HIS A 122 -4.21 -0.07 -8.20
CA HIS A 122 -4.73 0.87 -7.20
C HIS A 122 -3.66 1.69 -6.48
N ALA A 123 -3.71 3.01 -6.64
CA ALA A 123 -2.67 3.94 -6.19
C ALA A 123 -2.45 3.98 -4.68
N THR A 124 -3.52 3.76 -3.89
CA THR A 124 -3.40 3.75 -2.43
C THR A 124 -2.56 2.59 -1.88
N HIS A 125 -2.29 1.56 -2.68
CA HIS A 125 -1.57 0.35 -2.24
C HIS A 125 -0.45 -0.07 -3.19
N LEU A 126 -0.57 0.17 -4.49
CA LEU A 126 0.30 -0.43 -5.51
C LEU A 126 1.21 0.60 -6.20
N TYR A 127 1.19 1.86 -5.77
CA TYR A 127 2.16 2.86 -6.21
C TYR A 127 3.39 2.81 -5.30
N LEU A 128 4.52 2.45 -5.88
CA LEU A 128 5.79 2.18 -5.21
C LEU A 128 6.60 3.46 -4.97
N ASP A 129 6.26 4.54 -5.68
CA ASP A 129 6.82 5.88 -5.53
C ASP A 129 6.25 6.66 -4.36
N HIS A 130 5.24 6.12 -3.66
CA HIS A 130 4.80 6.66 -2.38
C HIS A 130 5.80 6.36 -1.24
N PRO A 131 5.90 7.21 -0.19
CA PRO A 131 6.70 6.96 1.00
C PRO A 131 6.46 5.58 1.62
N TYR A 132 7.47 5.04 2.30
CA TYR A 132 7.28 3.84 3.12
C TYR A 132 6.57 4.12 4.44
N GLU A 133 6.61 5.34 4.94
CA GLU A 133 5.99 5.73 6.20
C GLU A 133 5.70 7.24 6.16
N PRO A 134 4.76 7.74 6.98
CA PRO A 134 4.37 9.15 6.98
C PRO A 134 5.39 10.01 7.74
N ASP A 135 6.63 10.04 7.26
CA ASP A 135 7.75 10.79 7.83
C ASP A 135 8.27 11.81 6.80
N PRO A 136 8.51 13.08 7.16
CA PRO A 136 9.01 14.10 6.23
C PRO A 136 10.40 13.80 5.64
N GLU A 137 11.18 12.91 6.25
CA GLU A 137 12.45 12.44 5.73
C GLU A 137 12.32 11.30 4.71
N GLU A 138 11.12 10.71 4.57
CA GLU A 138 10.87 9.69 3.54
C GLU A 138 10.75 10.28 2.14
N ARG A 139 11.13 9.46 1.16
CA ARG A 139 11.08 9.82 -0.25
C ARG A 139 9.76 9.37 -0.87
N GLY A 140 9.19 10.23 -1.70
CA GLY A 140 8.08 9.86 -2.58
C GLY A 140 7.05 10.97 -2.76
N THR A 141 6.19 10.80 -3.76
CA THR A 141 4.95 11.58 -3.87
C THR A 141 3.90 10.95 -2.93
N TYR A 142 2.78 11.62 -2.65
CA TYR A 142 1.82 11.07 -1.67
C TYR A 142 0.38 11.47 -1.97
N TRP A 143 0.08 11.73 -3.25
CA TRP A 143 -1.20 12.29 -3.65
C TRP A 143 -2.35 11.33 -3.31
N ALA A 144 -2.18 10.01 -3.49
CA ALA A 144 -3.25 9.03 -3.22
C ALA A 144 -3.32 8.61 -1.75
N THR A 145 -2.17 8.54 -1.08
CA THR A 145 -2.06 8.09 0.31
C THR A 145 -0.77 8.59 0.93
N ARG A 146 -0.75 8.74 2.26
CA ARG A 146 0.43 9.23 2.98
C ARG A 146 1.63 8.28 2.89
N PHE A 147 1.39 6.99 2.80
CA PHE A 147 2.43 5.98 2.67
C PHE A 147 1.90 4.66 2.09
N THR A 148 2.81 3.91 1.49
CA THR A 148 2.64 2.54 1.01
C THR A 148 3.84 1.73 1.43
N ASP A 149 3.79 1.14 2.63
CA ASP A 149 4.85 0.26 3.12
C ASP A 149 4.70 -1.17 2.56
N THR A 150 5.66 -2.03 2.90
CA THR A 150 5.64 -3.43 2.46
C THR A 150 4.46 -4.20 3.05
N LYS A 151 4.05 -3.88 4.29
CA LYS A 151 2.89 -4.52 4.93
C LYS A 151 1.60 -4.18 4.21
N LYS A 152 1.40 -2.91 3.87
CA LYS A 152 0.21 -2.41 3.18
C LYS A 152 0.05 -3.07 1.81
N ILE A 153 1.14 -3.24 1.06
CA ILE A 153 1.11 -4.02 -0.20
C ILE A 153 0.77 -5.48 0.08
N PHE A 154 1.41 -6.10 1.08
CA PHE A 154 1.17 -7.50 1.42
C PHE A 154 -0.27 -7.77 1.85
N SER A 155 -0.90 -6.81 2.53
CA SER A 155 -2.30 -6.88 2.98
C SER A 155 -3.32 -6.49 1.92
N TYR A 156 -2.89 -6.17 0.70
CA TYR A 156 -3.80 -5.83 -0.39
C TYR A 156 -4.72 -7.02 -0.71
N ASN A 157 -6.03 -6.83 -0.56
CA ASN A 157 -7.03 -7.83 -0.88
C ASN A 157 -7.45 -7.69 -2.35
N ALA A 158 -7.02 -8.61 -3.21
CA ALA A 158 -7.39 -8.59 -4.63
C ALA A 158 -8.77 -9.22 -4.90
N VAL A 159 -9.27 -10.03 -3.96
CA VAL A 159 -10.58 -10.71 -4.07
C VAL A 159 -11.72 -9.74 -3.78
N SER A 160 -11.55 -8.88 -2.77
CA SER A 160 -12.50 -7.81 -2.42
C SER A 160 -11.74 -6.50 -2.34
N TYR A 161 -11.60 -5.80 -3.45
CA TYR A 161 -10.74 -4.61 -3.47
C TYR A 161 -11.28 -3.45 -2.61
N TYR A 162 -12.59 -3.43 -2.33
CA TYR A 162 -13.20 -2.44 -1.44
C TYR A 162 -12.59 -2.50 -0.03
N ASP A 163 -12.15 -3.67 0.43
CA ASP A 163 -11.49 -3.88 1.72
C ASP A 163 -10.20 -3.06 1.87
N ASN A 164 -9.61 -2.63 0.76
CA ASN A 164 -8.42 -1.78 0.75
C ASN A 164 -8.76 -0.30 0.99
N THR A 165 -10.03 0.08 0.99
CA THR A 165 -10.46 1.49 1.18
C THR A 165 -10.57 1.78 2.67
N LEU A 166 -9.43 2.11 3.29
CA LEU A 166 -9.32 2.23 4.74
C LEU A 166 -9.49 3.66 5.24
N THR A 167 -9.07 4.65 4.44
CA THR A 167 -8.96 6.05 4.89
C THR A 167 -9.33 7.03 3.79
N HIS A 168 -9.86 8.18 4.20
CA HIS A 168 -9.95 9.40 3.39
C HIS A 168 -8.55 9.92 3.05
N GLU A 169 -8.45 10.86 2.12
CA GLU A 169 -7.20 11.58 1.79
C GLU A 169 -6.59 12.26 3.02
N SER A 170 -7.44 12.72 3.94
CA SER A 170 -7.06 13.30 5.23
C SER A 170 -6.37 12.31 6.18
N GLY A 171 -6.50 11.01 5.92
CA GLY A 171 -6.06 9.94 6.82
C GLY A 171 -7.12 9.52 7.85
N ALA A 172 -8.27 10.18 7.90
CA ALA A 172 -9.40 9.74 8.72
C ALA A 172 -9.91 8.37 8.24
N PRO A 173 -10.33 7.45 9.14
CA PRO A 173 -10.85 6.15 8.75
C PRO A 173 -12.16 6.29 7.96
N VAL A 174 -12.34 5.46 6.92
CA VAL A 174 -13.62 5.33 6.19
C VAL A 174 -14.44 4.23 6.85
N THR A 175 -15.69 4.53 7.17
CA THR A 175 -16.63 3.55 7.74
C THR A 175 -17.28 2.68 6.66
N ALA A 176 -17.82 1.53 7.05
CA ALA A 176 -18.53 0.65 6.12
C ALA A 176 -19.76 1.33 5.49
N ASP A 177 -20.48 2.13 6.28
CA ASP A 177 -21.64 2.89 5.82
C ASP A 177 -21.27 3.96 4.80
N GLU A 178 -20.12 4.62 4.97
CA GLU A 178 -19.60 5.59 3.98
C GLU A 178 -19.16 4.91 2.69
N LEU A 179 -18.58 3.70 2.78
CA LEU A 179 -17.96 3.03 1.64
C LEU A 179 -18.98 2.64 0.57
N CYS A 180 -20.05 1.94 0.96
CA CYS A 180 -21.03 1.37 0.04
C CYS A 180 -22.50 1.63 0.45
N GLY A 181 -22.72 2.53 1.41
CA GLY A 181 -24.04 2.82 1.96
C GLY A 181 -24.46 1.82 3.04
N PRO A 182 -25.48 2.14 3.85
CA PRO A 182 -25.93 1.31 4.98
C PRO A 182 -26.50 -0.06 4.54
N ALA A 183 -26.90 -0.20 3.28
CA ALA A 183 -27.37 -1.45 2.69
C ALA A 183 -26.31 -2.17 1.82
N ASN A 184 -25.10 -1.60 1.72
CA ASN A 184 -24.02 -2.10 0.86
C ASN A 184 -24.40 -2.23 -0.63
N ASP A 185 -25.30 -1.36 -1.11
CA ASP A 185 -25.91 -1.38 -2.44
C ASP A 185 -25.36 -0.29 -3.37
N SER A 186 -24.62 0.68 -2.84
CA SER A 186 -24.06 1.79 -3.62
C SER A 186 -22.82 1.37 -4.42
N CYS A 187 -22.15 0.30 -3.99
CA CYS A 187 -21.02 -0.29 -4.70
C CYS A 187 -21.50 -1.38 -5.67
N PRO A 188 -21.05 -1.38 -6.94
CA PRO A 188 -21.33 -2.50 -7.82
C PRO A 188 -20.73 -3.79 -7.26
N HIS A 189 -21.45 -4.90 -7.42
CA HIS A 189 -20.93 -6.24 -7.18
C HIS A 189 -20.14 -6.74 -8.38
N LEU A 190 -19.14 -7.59 -8.14
CA LEU A 190 -18.40 -8.24 -9.21
C LEU A 190 -19.19 -9.42 -9.76
N GLU A 191 -19.58 -9.35 -11.02
CA GLU A 191 -20.34 -10.39 -11.72
C GLU A 191 -19.41 -11.27 -12.57
N LEU A 192 -18.42 -10.65 -13.22
CA LEU A 192 -17.49 -11.33 -14.13
C LEU A 192 -16.07 -11.34 -13.53
N SER A 193 -15.85 -12.17 -12.52
CA SER A 193 -14.58 -12.22 -11.79
C SER A 193 -13.38 -12.66 -12.65
N GLU A 194 -13.62 -13.46 -13.69
CA GLU A 194 -12.62 -13.90 -14.67
C GLU A 194 -12.03 -12.76 -15.51
N ASN A 195 -12.65 -11.57 -15.45
CA ASN A 195 -12.16 -10.37 -16.10
C ASN A 195 -11.13 -9.61 -15.24
N ILE A 196 -10.96 -9.95 -13.96
CA ILE A 196 -9.81 -9.48 -13.18
C ILE A 196 -8.61 -10.39 -13.51
N ILE A 197 -7.66 -9.89 -14.29
CA ILE A 197 -6.60 -10.72 -14.90
C ILE A 197 -5.22 -10.57 -14.24
N GLY A 198 -5.05 -9.64 -13.29
CA GLY A 198 -3.80 -9.51 -12.57
C GLY A 198 -3.67 -8.25 -11.72
N ILE A 199 -2.49 -8.10 -11.13
CA ILE A 199 -2.08 -7.00 -10.25
C ILE A 199 -0.82 -6.37 -10.83
N GLN A 200 -0.72 -5.05 -10.79
CA GLN A 200 0.48 -4.30 -11.17
C GLN A 200 0.89 -3.32 -10.06
N GLY A 201 2.17 -3.32 -9.72
CA GLY A 201 2.79 -2.23 -8.99
C GLY A 201 3.39 -1.21 -9.95
N SER A 202 3.10 0.07 -9.73
CA SER A 202 3.56 1.18 -10.56
C SER A 202 4.66 1.95 -9.84
N LEU A 203 5.73 2.32 -10.55
CA LEU A 203 6.75 3.22 -10.01
C LEU A 203 6.88 4.43 -10.95
N PHE A 204 6.31 5.55 -10.52
CA PHE A 204 6.55 6.84 -11.17
C PHE A 204 7.90 7.40 -10.69
N THR A 205 8.52 8.26 -11.52
CA THR A 205 9.97 8.56 -11.39
C THR A 205 10.29 10.04 -11.22
N GLU A 206 9.31 10.88 -10.86
CA GLU A 206 9.45 12.32 -10.64
C GLU A 206 10.56 12.61 -9.60
N THR A 207 10.63 11.81 -8.53
CA THR A 207 11.62 11.95 -7.46
C THR A 207 12.71 10.87 -7.46
N THR A 208 12.57 9.86 -8.33
CA THR A 208 13.46 8.70 -8.46
C THR A 208 14.59 8.97 -9.44
N ARG A 209 15.54 9.82 -9.04
CA ARG A 209 16.60 10.33 -9.93
C ARG A 209 17.85 9.46 -10.07
N THR A 210 18.02 8.46 -9.21
CA THR A 210 19.20 7.58 -9.21
C THR A 210 18.78 6.12 -9.10
N THR A 211 19.68 5.21 -9.47
CA THR A 211 19.48 3.77 -9.29
C THR A 211 19.29 3.41 -7.81
N ASP A 212 19.96 4.10 -6.89
CA ASP A 212 19.79 3.86 -5.45
C ASP A 212 18.38 4.26 -4.99
N HIS A 213 17.83 5.37 -5.52
CA HIS A 213 16.44 5.73 -5.25
C HIS A 213 15.48 4.69 -5.85
N LEU A 214 15.77 4.21 -7.06
CA LEU A 214 14.98 3.15 -7.70
C LEU A 214 14.91 1.92 -6.80
N TYR A 215 16.05 1.42 -6.34
CA TYR A 215 16.10 0.26 -5.44
C TYR A 215 15.48 0.54 -4.07
N TYR A 216 15.65 1.75 -3.54
CA TYR A 216 15.01 2.18 -2.29
C TYR A 216 13.48 2.09 -2.41
N ASN A 217 12.89 2.68 -3.45
CA ASN A 217 11.44 2.68 -3.66
C ASN A 217 10.88 1.28 -3.97
N LEU A 218 11.61 0.46 -4.73
CA LEU A 218 11.16 -0.88 -5.11
C LEU A 218 11.30 -1.91 -3.99
N PHE A 219 12.41 -1.95 -3.27
CA PHE A 219 12.72 -3.05 -2.36
C PHE A 219 12.65 -2.63 -0.89
N PRO A 220 11.91 -3.39 -0.05
CA PRO A 220 11.33 -4.72 -0.31
C PRO A 220 9.86 -4.75 -0.79
N LYS A 221 9.23 -3.61 -1.13
CA LYS A 221 7.82 -3.56 -1.59
C LYS A 221 7.49 -4.54 -2.73
N VAL A 222 8.36 -4.65 -3.73
CA VAL A 222 8.17 -5.56 -4.88
C VAL A 222 8.09 -7.03 -4.46
N ILE A 223 8.72 -7.42 -3.35
CA ILE A 223 8.61 -8.79 -2.84
C ILE A 223 7.19 -9.05 -2.34
N ALA A 224 6.58 -8.10 -1.63
CA ALA A 224 5.19 -8.20 -1.19
C ALA A 224 4.21 -8.17 -2.38
N LEU A 225 4.50 -7.33 -3.38
CA LEU A 225 3.72 -7.29 -4.62
C LEU A 225 3.76 -8.64 -5.35
N ALA A 226 4.95 -9.22 -5.52
CA ALA A 226 5.12 -10.51 -6.20
C ALA A 226 4.37 -11.62 -5.46
N GLU A 227 4.43 -11.60 -4.13
CA GLU A 227 3.72 -12.53 -3.27
C GLU A 227 2.19 -12.42 -3.44
N ARG A 228 1.60 -11.21 -3.41
CA ARG A 228 0.14 -11.04 -3.67
C ARG A 228 -0.29 -11.27 -5.11
N ALA A 229 0.58 -10.97 -6.08
CA ALA A 229 0.28 -11.24 -7.49
C ALA A 229 0.31 -12.75 -7.81
N TRP A 230 1.06 -13.55 -7.05
CA TRP A 230 1.22 -14.98 -7.27
C TRP A 230 0.30 -15.84 -6.41
N HIS A 231 0.17 -15.51 -5.12
CA HIS A 231 -0.52 -16.33 -4.13
C HIS A 231 -1.77 -15.61 -3.61
N LYS A 232 -2.92 -16.28 -3.78
CA LYS A 232 -4.16 -15.93 -3.08
C LYS A 232 -4.11 -16.51 -1.66
N ALA A 233 -3.98 -15.64 -0.67
CA ALA A 233 -3.94 -16.04 0.72
C ALA A 233 -5.33 -16.42 1.25
N SER A 234 -5.38 -17.24 2.30
CA SER A 234 -6.66 -17.71 2.88
C SER A 234 -7.50 -16.59 3.47
N TRP A 235 -6.85 -15.54 3.97
CA TRP A 235 -7.50 -14.40 4.61
C TRP A 235 -8.21 -13.47 3.61
N GLU A 236 -7.83 -13.47 2.33
CA GLU A 236 -8.43 -12.59 1.30
C GLU A 236 -9.92 -12.89 1.04
N SER A 237 -10.33 -14.16 1.24
CA SER A 237 -11.72 -14.58 1.11
C SER A 237 -12.54 -14.44 2.40
N LEU A 238 -11.90 -14.08 3.53
CA LEU A 238 -12.60 -13.93 4.80
C LEU A 238 -13.26 -12.54 4.90
N PRO A 239 -14.45 -12.44 5.52
CA PRO A 239 -15.02 -11.14 5.84
C PRO A 239 -14.10 -10.36 6.80
N ALA A 240 -14.21 -9.03 6.77
CA ALA A 240 -13.49 -8.18 7.71
C ALA A 240 -13.82 -8.54 9.17
N GLY A 241 -12.79 -8.63 10.01
CA GLY A 241 -12.93 -8.95 11.43
C GLY A 241 -11.75 -9.75 11.98
N GLU A 242 -11.86 -10.11 13.26
CA GLU A 242 -10.77 -10.70 14.07
C GLU A 242 -10.13 -11.93 13.42
N GLN A 243 -10.93 -12.81 12.81
CA GLN A 243 -10.42 -14.02 12.18
C GLN A 243 -9.51 -13.69 10.99
N ARG A 244 -9.93 -12.76 10.13
CA ARG A 244 -9.13 -12.29 9.00
C ARG A 244 -7.84 -11.64 9.48
N ASP A 245 -7.96 -10.75 10.45
CA ASP A 245 -6.83 -9.97 10.98
C ASP A 245 -5.79 -10.86 11.64
N LYS A 246 -6.23 -11.89 12.39
CA LYS A 246 -5.34 -12.89 12.98
C LYS A 246 -4.59 -13.71 11.92
N GLN A 247 -5.27 -14.14 10.85
CA GLN A 247 -4.64 -14.88 9.76
C GLN A 247 -3.64 -14.01 8.99
N LEU A 248 -4.04 -12.78 8.63
CA LEU A 248 -3.17 -11.81 7.99
C LEU A 248 -1.94 -11.51 8.84
N HIS A 249 -2.10 -11.33 10.16
CA HIS A 249 -0.99 -11.07 11.06
C HIS A 249 0.03 -12.22 11.11
N ASN A 250 -0.46 -13.46 11.18
CA ASN A 250 0.40 -14.65 11.17
C ASN A 250 1.14 -14.81 9.85
N ASP A 251 0.44 -14.61 8.73
CA ASP A 251 0.99 -14.68 7.39
C ASP A 251 2.04 -13.59 7.16
N TRP A 252 1.74 -12.34 7.53
CA TRP A 252 2.70 -11.22 7.51
C TRP A 252 3.94 -11.52 8.36
N SER A 253 3.76 -12.09 9.54
CA SER A 253 4.88 -12.46 10.41
C SER A 253 5.77 -13.55 9.80
N SER A 254 5.18 -14.50 9.06
CA SER A 254 5.93 -15.51 8.30
C SER A 254 6.68 -14.86 7.14
N PHE A 255 6.01 -13.99 6.39
CA PHE A 255 6.58 -13.23 5.28
C PHE A 255 7.77 -12.37 5.74
N CYS A 256 7.65 -11.63 6.84
CA CYS A 256 8.76 -10.82 7.39
C CYS A 256 10.00 -11.66 7.71
N ARG A 257 9.83 -12.88 8.24
CA ARG A 257 10.94 -13.80 8.50
C ARG A 257 11.59 -14.26 7.20
N ALA A 258 10.80 -14.58 6.18
CA ALA A 258 11.32 -14.94 4.86
C ALA A 258 12.08 -13.77 4.22
N VAL A 259 11.53 -12.56 4.27
CA VAL A 259 12.21 -11.35 3.77
C VAL A 259 13.52 -11.13 4.52
N GLY A 260 13.49 -11.05 5.85
CA GLY A 260 14.66 -10.68 6.64
C GLY A 260 15.77 -11.73 6.65
N TYR A 261 15.44 -13.02 6.81
CA TYR A 261 16.46 -14.08 6.88
C TYR A 261 16.89 -14.62 5.52
N ARG A 262 16.10 -14.46 4.46
CA ARG A 262 16.38 -15.08 3.15
C ARG A 262 16.52 -14.09 2.02
N GLU A 263 15.55 -13.18 1.83
CA GLU A 263 15.55 -12.32 0.64
C GLU A 263 16.48 -11.11 0.78
N LEU A 264 16.53 -10.43 1.93
CA LEU A 264 17.44 -9.30 2.14
C LEU A 264 18.92 -9.71 1.96
N PRO A 265 19.42 -10.82 2.52
CA PRO A 265 20.78 -11.30 2.23
C PRO A 265 21.03 -11.64 0.76
N ARG A 266 20.00 -12.03 0.00
CA ARG A 266 20.13 -12.26 -1.45
C ARG A 266 20.27 -10.93 -2.19
N LEU A 267 19.49 -9.92 -1.82
CA LEU A 267 19.58 -8.58 -2.39
C LEU A 267 20.95 -7.95 -2.11
N ASP A 268 21.51 -8.14 -0.92
CA ASP A 268 22.88 -7.70 -0.60
C ASP A 268 23.91 -8.35 -1.54
N LYS A 269 23.81 -9.67 -1.80
CA LYS A 269 24.73 -10.39 -2.71
C LYS A 269 24.70 -9.91 -4.16
N ILE A 270 23.58 -9.33 -4.60
CA ILE A 270 23.44 -8.76 -5.94
C ILE A 270 23.53 -7.22 -5.95
N ASN A 271 24.03 -6.63 -4.86
CA ASN A 271 24.25 -5.19 -4.70
C ASN A 271 23.00 -4.32 -4.90
N VAL A 272 21.83 -4.79 -4.47
CA VAL A 272 20.60 -3.99 -4.49
C VAL A 272 20.49 -3.14 -3.22
N THR A 273 20.49 -1.82 -3.37
CA THR A 273 20.40 -0.86 -2.26
C THR A 273 18.95 -0.65 -1.79
N TYR A 274 18.33 -1.72 -1.28
CA TYR A 274 16.97 -1.67 -0.74
C TYR A 274 16.85 -0.74 0.48
N ARG A 275 15.63 -0.27 0.79
CA ARG A 275 15.35 0.52 2.00
C ARG A 275 15.56 -0.32 3.25
N VAL A 276 16.43 0.14 4.14
CA VAL A 276 16.59 -0.41 5.49
C VAL A 276 15.67 0.36 6.45
N PRO A 277 14.62 -0.26 7.01
CA PRO A 277 13.70 0.44 7.91
C PRO A 277 14.39 0.81 9.23
N PRO A 278 14.21 2.05 9.74
CA PRO A 278 14.56 2.37 11.12
C PRO A 278 13.88 1.42 12.11
N PRO A 279 14.47 1.20 13.30
CA PRO A 279 13.91 0.29 14.29
C PRO A 279 12.73 0.95 15.04
N GLY A 280 11.79 0.12 15.48
CA GLY A 280 10.86 0.52 16.53
C GLY A 280 11.56 0.43 17.89
N ALA A 281 11.31 1.38 18.78
CA ALA A 281 11.89 1.38 20.12
C ALA A 281 10.95 2.00 21.16
N VAL A 282 11.00 1.46 22.38
CA VAL A 282 10.29 1.99 23.55
C VAL A 282 11.14 1.75 24.79
N ILE A 283 11.06 2.64 25.77
CA ILE A 283 11.62 2.40 27.10
C ILE A 283 10.51 1.93 28.02
N SER A 284 10.71 0.77 28.64
CA SER A 284 9.77 0.15 29.58
C SER A 284 10.54 -0.37 30.79
N TYR A 285 10.15 0.07 32.00
CA TYR A 285 10.79 -0.31 33.26
C TYR A 285 12.34 -0.20 33.25
N GLY A 286 12.87 0.90 32.73
CA GLY A 286 14.31 1.17 32.68
C GLY A 286 15.06 0.35 31.64
N ARG A 287 14.34 -0.27 30.70
CA ARG A 287 14.91 -1.07 29.63
C ARG A 287 14.48 -0.53 28.27
N LEU A 288 15.45 -0.33 27.40
CA LEU A 288 15.24 -0.09 25.99
C LEU A 288 14.85 -1.43 25.34
N LEU A 289 13.62 -1.47 24.84
CA LEU A 289 13.10 -2.56 24.01
C LEU A 289 13.13 -2.08 22.56
N THR A 290 13.70 -2.89 21.68
CA THR A 290 13.78 -2.57 20.25
C THR A 290 13.24 -3.71 19.40
N THR A 291 12.78 -3.38 18.20
CA THR A 291 12.37 -4.38 17.22
C THR A 291 12.73 -3.91 15.80
N PRO A 292 13.41 -4.74 14.99
CA PRO A 292 13.49 -4.50 13.56
C PRO A 292 12.17 -4.90 12.88
N LEU A 293 11.81 -4.24 11.78
CA LEU A 293 10.66 -4.65 10.96
C LEU A 293 10.82 -6.07 10.40
N TYR A 294 12.03 -6.40 9.93
CA TYR A 294 12.36 -7.71 9.38
C TYR A 294 13.31 -8.46 10.32
N PRO A 295 12.86 -9.57 10.93
CA PRO A 295 13.73 -10.46 11.70
C PRO A 295 14.91 -10.93 10.84
N GLY A 296 16.14 -10.74 11.33
CA GLY A 296 17.38 -10.94 10.57
C GLY A 296 18.17 -9.65 10.36
N LEU A 297 17.52 -8.49 10.45
CA LEU A 297 18.19 -7.21 10.62
C LEU A 297 18.62 -7.01 12.08
N VAL A 298 19.70 -6.26 12.28
CA VAL A 298 20.26 -5.98 13.61
C VAL A 298 19.98 -4.53 13.99
N VAL A 299 19.33 -4.31 15.14
CA VAL A 299 19.17 -2.96 15.68
C VAL A 299 20.45 -2.56 16.41
N GLN A 300 20.88 -1.33 16.22
CA GLN A 300 21.99 -0.72 16.97
C GLN A 300 21.51 0.54 17.69
N TYR A 301 22.12 0.81 18.83
CA TYR A 301 21.91 2.03 19.61
C TYR A 301 23.23 2.75 19.89
N SER A 302 23.14 4.02 20.24
CA SER A 302 24.23 4.89 20.65
C SER A 302 23.75 5.83 21.76
N PHE A 303 24.59 6.04 22.77
CA PHE A 303 24.36 7.01 23.85
C PHE A 303 25.19 8.30 23.70
N ASP A 304 26.01 8.39 22.65
CA ASP A 304 26.99 9.46 22.46
C ASP A 304 26.85 10.14 21.10
N ALA A 305 25.61 10.31 20.63
CA ALA A 305 25.29 10.97 19.35
C ALA A 305 25.89 10.27 18.12
N GLY A 306 26.00 8.94 18.16
CA GLY A 306 26.46 8.12 17.04
C GLY A 306 27.98 7.98 16.93
N ASN A 307 28.75 8.38 17.94
CA ASN A 307 30.20 8.19 17.97
C ASN A 307 30.55 6.71 18.20
N THR A 308 29.81 6.01 19.07
CA THR A 308 29.89 4.57 19.29
C THR A 308 28.53 3.91 19.12
N TRP A 309 28.53 2.69 18.58
CA TRP A 309 27.32 1.92 18.28
C TRP A 309 27.43 0.51 18.84
N GLU A 310 26.39 0.08 19.53
CA GLU A 310 26.27 -1.26 20.11
C GLU A 310 25.03 -1.96 19.54
N ASP A 311 25.11 -3.28 19.35
CA ASP A 311 23.96 -4.08 18.93
C ASP A 311 22.95 -4.22 20.09
N ALA A 312 21.67 -3.96 19.82
CA ALA A 312 20.59 -4.10 20.80
C ALA A 312 20.21 -5.58 20.95
N HIS A 313 20.90 -6.30 21.84
CA HIS A 313 20.59 -7.69 22.16
C HIS A 313 19.49 -7.78 23.22
N GLY A 314 18.24 -7.98 22.78
CA GLY A 314 17.10 -8.09 23.68
C GLY A 314 16.79 -6.77 24.39
N ALA A 315 16.66 -6.81 25.72
CA ALA A 315 16.37 -5.62 26.52
C ALA A 315 17.66 -5.00 27.06
N VAL A 316 17.96 -3.77 26.67
CA VAL A 316 19.16 -3.04 27.10
C VAL A 316 18.83 -2.19 28.32
N SER A 317 19.61 -2.28 29.39
CA SER A 317 19.41 -1.45 30.58
C SER A 317 19.76 0.01 30.29
N VAL A 318 18.81 0.91 30.55
CA VAL A 318 18.95 2.37 30.39
C VAL A 318 18.66 3.11 31.70
N SER A 319 18.97 2.44 32.83
CA SER A 319 18.56 2.74 34.20
C SER A 319 18.67 4.20 34.67
N ASP A 320 19.48 5.02 33.99
CA ASP A 320 19.73 6.40 34.39
C ASP A 320 18.88 7.43 33.62
N TYR A 321 18.10 7.04 32.59
CA TYR A 321 17.19 7.89 31.78
C TYR A 321 17.73 9.25 31.30
N LYS A 322 19.06 9.45 31.37
CA LYS A 322 19.73 10.74 31.15
C LYS A 322 20.16 10.96 29.71
N TYR A 323 19.94 9.99 28.84
CA TYR A 323 20.53 9.99 27.51
C TYR A 323 19.44 9.94 26.45
N ILE A 324 19.51 10.90 25.55
CA ILE A 324 18.98 10.76 24.19
C ILE A 324 19.60 9.47 23.61
N ILE A 325 18.79 8.62 22.99
CA ILE A 325 19.23 7.35 22.42
C ILE A 325 19.10 7.45 20.90
N TRP A 326 20.22 7.31 20.20
CA TRP A 326 20.24 7.25 18.74
C TRP A 326 20.15 5.79 18.30
N LEU A 327 19.30 5.50 17.33
CA LEU A 327 18.95 4.15 16.92
C LEU A 327 19.07 4.02 15.41
N ARG A 328 19.55 2.87 14.94
CA ARG A 328 19.56 2.50 13.52
C ARG A 328 19.43 1.01 13.34
N THR A 329 19.06 0.58 12.15
CA THR A 329 19.05 -0.82 11.74
C THR A 329 20.21 -1.09 10.80
N ARG A 330 20.93 -2.20 10.97
CA ARG A 330 22.05 -2.65 10.14
C ARG A 330 21.64 -3.82 9.25
N THR A 331 22.13 -3.84 8.02
CA THR A 331 21.90 -4.93 7.05
C THR A 331 22.61 -6.24 7.43
N PRO A 332 22.15 -7.39 6.93
CA PRO A 332 22.76 -8.70 7.23
C PRO A 332 24.24 -8.79 6.87
N ASP A 333 24.67 -8.14 5.77
CA ASP A 333 26.07 -8.06 5.34
C ASP A 333 26.93 -7.03 6.12
N SER A 334 26.30 -6.31 7.06
CA SER A 334 26.91 -5.26 7.88
C SER A 334 27.45 -4.04 7.13
N GLN A 335 27.11 -3.86 5.86
CA GLN A 335 27.65 -2.77 5.03
C GLN A 335 26.77 -1.51 5.03
N ARG A 336 25.47 -1.65 5.29
CA ARG A 336 24.52 -0.55 5.19
C ARG A 336 23.67 -0.41 6.44
N PHE A 337 23.11 0.77 6.61
CA PHE A 337 22.30 1.15 7.76
C PHE A 337 21.03 1.88 7.31
N SER A 338 19.99 1.83 8.13
CA SER A 338 18.89 2.79 8.03
C SER A 338 19.38 4.21 8.33
N ARG A 339 18.53 5.20 8.08
CA ARG A 339 18.70 6.51 8.72
C ARG A 339 18.63 6.34 10.25
N VAL A 340 19.25 7.29 10.96
CA VAL A 340 19.26 7.31 12.42
C VAL A 340 17.98 7.96 12.91
N VAL A 341 17.31 7.32 13.87
CA VAL A 341 16.17 7.90 14.59
C VAL A 341 16.56 8.14 16.04
N VAL A 342 15.92 9.12 16.67
CA VAL A 342 16.26 9.56 18.01
C VAL A 342 15.09 9.26 18.95
N LEU A 343 15.38 8.55 20.04
CA LEU A 343 14.47 8.34 21.15
C LEU A 343 14.91 9.22 22.32
N ASP A 344 14.14 10.25 22.59
CA ASP A 344 14.30 11.12 23.75
C ASP A 344 13.29 10.70 24.84
N PRO A 345 13.70 9.92 25.86
CA PRO A 345 12.79 9.54 26.92
C PRO A 345 12.29 10.79 27.65
N PRO A 346 10.98 10.90 27.93
CA PRO A 346 10.52 11.93 28.85
C PRO A 346 11.26 11.75 30.19
N PRO A 347 11.69 12.84 30.85
CA PRO A 347 12.32 12.74 32.14
C PRO A 347 11.41 11.95 33.06
N SER A 348 11.95 10.92 33.72
CA SER A 348 11.16 10.13 34.67
C SER A 348 10.53 11.06 35.69
N VAL A 349 9.19 11.13 35.73
CA VAL A 349 8.52 11.60 36.94
C VAL A 349 8.87 10.57 37.99
N LEU A 350 9.81 10.92 38.85
CA LEU A 350 10.14 10.15 40.03
C LEU A 350 8.82 9.91 40.79
N ILE A 351 8.26 8.71 40.72
CA ILE A 351 7.23 8.25 41.66
C ILE A 351 7.94 8.02 43.00
N THR A 352 8.45 9.08 43.62
CA THR A 352 9.10 9.02 44.92
C THR A 352 8.80 10.25 45.78
N ILE A 353 7.69 10.93 45.52
CA ILE A 353 7.09 11.76 46.55
C ILE A 353 5.66 11.27 46.78
N GLN A 354 5.41 10.80 48.00
CA GLN A 354 4.10 10.48 48.55
C GLN A 354 3.01 11.49 48.11
N PRO A 355 3.28 12.81 48.03
CA PRO A 355 2.38 13.80 47.43
C PRO A 355 1.81 13.47 46.04
N THR A 356 2.58 12.86 45.13
CA THR A 356 2.10 12.51 43.78
C THR A 356 1.18 11.29 43.81
N ILE A 357 1.47 10.32 44.67
CA ILE A 357 0.59 9.17 44.92
C ILE A 357 -0.71 9.65 45.57
N ASP A 358 -0.62 10.53 46.57
CA ASP A 358 -1.78 11.11 47.25
C ASP A 358 -2.62 11.97 46.31
N TYR A 359 -1.99 12.71 45.39
CA TYR A 359 -2.68 13.48 44.35
C TYR A 359 -3.42 12.57 43.36
N ILE A 360 -2.79 11.51 42.87
CA ILE A 360 -3.44 10.54 41.97
C ILE A 360 -4.59 9.83 42.69
N ALA A 361 -4.39 9.38 43.93
CA ALA A 361 -5.41 8.70 44.73
C ALA A 361 -6.59 9.60 45.10
N SER A 362 -6.37 10.91 45.28
CA SER A 362 -7.42 11.88 45.60
C SER A 362 -8.17 12.44 44.38
N ASN A 363 -7.64 12.26 43.17
CA ASN A 363 -8.24 12.79 41.93
C ASN A 363 -8.63 11.70 40.92
N MET A 364 -8.26 10.43 41.13
CA MET A 364 -8.83 9.31 40.39
C MET A 364 -10.15 8.90 41.05
N ASP A 365 -11.26 9.27 40.42
CA ASP A 365 -12.58 8.73 40.75
C ASP A 365 -12.67 7.32 40.12
N VAL A 366 -12.13 6.32 40.83
CA VAL A 366 -12.11 4.94 40.36
C VAL A 366 -13.51 4.34 40.53
N ASN A 367 -14.34 4.46 39.50
CA ASN A 367 -15.55 3.66 39.38
C ASN A 367 -15.17 2.23 39.04
N TYR A 368 -15.05 1.37 40.04
CA TYR A 368 -15.03 -0.07 39.84
C TYR A 368 -16.44 -0.63 40.06
N THR A 369 -16.88 -1.49 39.15
CA THR A 369 -18.05 -2.34 39.39
C THR A 369 -17.51 -3.64 39.99
N VAL A 370 -17.84 -3.94 41.24
CA VAL A 370 -17.58 -5.28 41.80
C VAL A 370 -18.50 -6.24 41.05
N VAL A 371 -17.95 -6.99 40.11
CA VAL A 371 -18.63 -8.16 39.56
C VAL A 371 -18.33 -9.29 40.53
N ASP A 372 -19.22 -9.48 41.52
CA ASP A 372 -19.18 -10.65 42.40
C ASP A 372 -19.61 -11.88 41.60
N ASN A 373 -18.63 -12.59 41.03
CA ASN A 373 -18.78 -13.92 40.46
C ASN A 373 -18.43 -15.02 41.47
N PHE A 374 -18.31 -14.72 42.77
CA PHE A 374 -17.92 -15.67 43.80
C PHE A 374 -19.05 -16.56 44.35
N ASN A 375 -20.22 -16.58 43.72
CA ASN A 375 -21.35 -17.41 44.16
C ASN A 375 -21.91 -18.39 43.10
N LYS A 376 -21.25 -18.61 41.94
CA LYS A 376 -21.81 -19.50 40.92
C LYS A 376 -20.92 -20.61 40.35
N TYR A 377 -19.62 -20.61 40.61
CA TYR A 377 -18.75 -21.70 40.16
C TYR A 377 -17.73 -22.03 41.25
N GLY A 378 -18.10 -23.00 42.09
CA GLY A 378 -17.17 -23.66 43.01
C GLY A 378 -16.18 -24.54 42.25
N ASP A 379 -15.02 -24.73 42.88
CA ASP A 379 -14.03 -25.78 42.67
C ASP A 379 -13.81 -26.21 41.20
N ASP A 380 -13.11 -25.39 40.40
CA ASP A 380 -12.14 -25.87 39.41
C ASP A 380 -11.42 -24.72 38.69
N LEU A 381 -10.09 -24.84 38.59
CA LEU A 381 -9.17 -24.15 37.68
C LEU A 381 -8.76 -22.69 37.98
N PHE A 382 -7.73 -22.52 38.81
CA PHE A 382 -6.81 -21.38 38.68
C PHE A 382 -5.79 -21.68 37.56
N LYS A 383 -6.05 -21.15 36.36
CA LYS A 383 -5.03 -20.89 35.34
C LYS A 383 -5.05 -19.40 35.06
N VAL A 384 -3.96 -18.72 35.40
CA VAL A 384 -3.76 -17.30 35.08
C VAL A 384 -2.93 -17.23 33.82
N ASP A 385 -3.57 -16.89 32.71
CA ASP A 385 -2.89 -16.45 31.48
C ASP A 385 -2.80 -14.93 31.49
N PHE A 386 -1.61 -14.42 31.20
CA PHE A 386 -1.28 -13.00 31.10
C PHE A 386 -1.70 -12.46 29.72
N VAL A 387 -2.31 -11.28 29.70
CA VAL A 387 -2.38 -10.43 28.50
C VAL A 387 -1.39 -9.30 28.66
#